data_AF-A0A7C4EXI1-F1
#
_entry.id   AF-A0A7C4EXI1-F1
#
_cell.length_a   1.000
_cell.length_b   1.000
_cell.length_c   1.000
_cell.angle_alpha   90.00
_cell.angle_beta   90.00
_cell.angle_gamma   90.00
#
_symmetry.space_group_name_H-M   'P 1'
#
loop_
_entity.id
_entity.type
_entity.pdbx_description
1 polymer ?
#
loop_
_entity_poly.entity_id
_entity_poly.type
_entity_poly.pdbx_seq_one_letter_code
_entity_poly.pdbx_strand_id
1 'polypeptide(L)' 'MPGPWELILILLIVVMVFGAKRIPEIMGGLGKGIRSFKKSMEMDDTPAPPPPASTEGPKEKIEPK' A
#
# COMPACT_ATOMS: atom_id res chain seq x y z
N MET A 1 20.16 -19.99 2.93
CA MET A 1 19.13 -18.92 2.93
C MET A 1 18.78 -18.66 1.48
N PRO A 2 17.50 -18.74 1.08
CA PRO A 2 17.13 -18.41 -0.30
C PRO A 2 17.54 -16.96 -0.58
N GLY A 3 18.25 -16.76 -1.68
CA GLY A 3 18.66 -15.47 -2.18
C GLY A 3 17.47 -14.67 -2.74
N PRO A 4 17.65 -13.36 -2.97
CA PRO A 4 16.61 -12.49 -3.52
C PRO A 4 16.01 -13.02 -4.82
N TRP A 5 16.82 -13.71 -5.64
CA TRP A 5 16.41 -14.26 -6.93
C TRP A 5 15.40 -15.42 -6.78
N GLU A 6 15.60 -16.30 -5.80
CA GLU A 6 14.69 -17.41 -5.51
C GLU A 6 13.36 -16.89 -4.95
N LEU A 7 13.40 -15.86 -4.10
CA LEU A 7 12.19 -15.22 -3.56
C LEU A 7 11.32 -14.58 -4.67
N ILE A 8 11.93 -13.94 -5.66
CA ILE A 8 11.22 -13.37 -6.82
C ILE A 8 10.53 -14.48 -7.63
N LEU A 9 11.21 -15.62 -7.80
CA LEU A 9 10.69 -16.75 -8.58
C LEU A 9 9.49 -17.40 -7.87
N ILE A 10 9.56 -17.54 -6.54
CA ILE A 10 8.45 -18.01 -5.71
C ILE A 10 7.27 -17.01 -5.78
N LEU A 11 7.54 -15.71 -5.65
CA LEU A 11 6.52 -14.67 -5.75
C LEU A 11 5.82 -14.70 -7.11
N LEU A 12 6.56 -14.94 -8.20
CA LEU A 12 6.00 -15.05 -9.55
C LEU A 12 5.02 -16.23 -9.65
N ILE A 13 5.38 -17.39 -9.10
CA ILE A 13 4.49 -18.58 -9.08
C ILE A 13 3.22 -18.29 -8.27
N VAL A 14 3.36 -17.66 -7.10
CA VAL A 14 2.21 -17.27 -6.26
C VAL A 14 1.29 -16.32 -7.04
N VAL A 15 1.84 -15.32 -7.73
CA VAL A 15 1.06 -14.41 -8.57
C VAL A 15 0.38 -15.14 -9.74
N MET A 16 0.97 -16.21 -10.26
CA MET A 16 0.35 -17.02 -11.31
C MET A 16 -0.81 -17.87 -10.81
N VAL A 17 -0.71 -18.44 -9.61
CA VAL A 17 -1.77 -19.23 -8.99
C VAL A 17 -2.93 -18.35 -8.50
N PHE A 18 -2.62 -17.25 -7.81
CA PHE A 18 -3.63 -16.35 -7.25
C PHE A 18 -4.12 -15.30 -8.25
N GLY A 19 -3.34 -15.01 -9.30
CA GLY A 19 -3.59 -13.96 -10.27
C GLY A 19 -3.10 -12.59 -9.80
N ALA A 20 -2.52 -11.80 -10.72
CA ALA A 20 -2.03 -10.44 -10.45
C ALA A 20 -3.11 -9.47 -9.93
N LYS A 21 -4.40 -9.78 -10.16
CA LYS A 21 -5.53 -8.94 -9.73
C LYS A 21 -5.95 -9.17 -8.28
N ARG A 22 -5.66 -10.35 -7.70
CA ARG A 22 -6.02 -10.69 -6.30
C ARG A 22 -5.07 -10.09 -5.27
N ILE A 23 -3.79 -10.03 -5.59
CA ILE A 23 -2.74 -9.43 -4.72
C ILE A 23 -3.09 -7.98 -4.31
N PRO A 24 -3.38 -7.03 -5.23
CA PRO A 24 -3.71 -5.66 -4.86
C PRO A 24 -5.08 -5.53 -4.18
N GLU A 25 -6.04 -6.39 -4.50
CA GLU A 25 -7.35 -6.43 -3.84
C GLU A 25 -7.21 -6.76 -2.35
N ILE A 26 -6.41 -7.79 -2.03
CA ILE A 26 -6.14 -8.23 -0.66
C ILE A 26 -5.23 -7.23 0.07
N MET A 27 -4.16 -6.73 -0.57
CA MET A 27 -3.29 -5.70 0.00
C MET A 27 -4.02 -4.39 0.30
N GLY A 28 -4.98 -3.99 -0.54
CA GLY A 28 -5.80 -2.80 -0.30
C GLY A 28 -6.67 -2.94 0.96
N GLY A 29 -7.30 -4.09 1.17
CA GLY A 29 -8.08 -4.38 2.38
C GLY A 29 -7.21 -4.50 3.63
N LEU A 30 -6.15 -5.31 3.55
CA LEU A 30 -5.19 -5.54 4.63
C LEU A 30 -4.48 -4.23 5.03
N GLY A 31 -4.03 -3.45 4.04
CA GLY A 31 -3.30 -2.20 4.26
C GLY A 31 -4.15 -1.15 4.96
N LYS A 32 -5.44 -1.04 4.63
CA LYS A 32 -6.40 -0.19 5.36
C LYS A 32 -6.58 -0.66 6.81
N GLY A 33 -6.72 -1.97 7.02
CA GLY A 33 -6.84 -2.55 8.37
C GLY A 33 -5.61 -2.28 9.24
N ILE A 34 -4.41 -2.56 8.72
CA ILE A 34 -3.14 -2.30 9.41
C ILE A 34 -2.97 -0.81 9.70
N ARG A 35 -3.35 0.07 8.76
CA ARG A 35 -3.25 1.52 8.96
C ARG A 35 -4.18 2.03 10.05
N SER A 36 -5.42 1.54 10.10
CA SER A 36 -6.37 1.86 11.17
C SER A 36 -5.87 1.33 12.52
N PHE A 37 -5.34 0.10 12.54
CA PHE A 37 -4.76 -0.51 13.74
C PHE A 37 -3.57 0.29 14.27
N LYS A 38 -2.64 0.67 13.38
CA LYS A 38 -1.48 1.51 13.72
C LYS A 38 -1.92 2.90 14.22
N LYS A 39 -2.92 3.51 13.58
CA LYS A 39 -3.48 4.80 14.01
C LYS A 39 -4.11 4.73 15.41
N SER A 40 -4.83 3.66 15.72
CA SER A 40 -5.39 3.44 17.06
C SER A 40 -4.31 3.17 18.11
N MET A 41 -3.22 2.49 17.75
CA MET A 41 -2.06 2.29 18.65
C MET A 41 -1.24 3.57 18.86
N GLU A 42 -1.13 4.44 17.84
CA GLU A 42 -0.38 5.71 17.93
C GLU A 42 -1.17 6.81 18.66
N MET A 43 -2.50 6.67 18.83
CA MET A 43 -3.32 7.65 19.57
C MET A 43 -2.99 7.76 21.06
N ASP A 44 -2.27 6.79 21.63
CA ASP A 44 -1.75 6.85 23.00
C ASP A 44 -0.47 7.72 23.13
N ASP A 45 0.23 8.03 22.03
CA ASP A 45 1.50 8.77 22.08
C ASP A 45 1.84 9.47 20.74
N THR A 46 1.40 10.73 20.56
CA THR A 46 1.75 11.69 19.45
C THR A 46 0.84 11.67 18.20
N PRO A 47 0.43 12.84 17.64
CA PRO A 47 -0.47 12.90 16.48
C PRO A 47 0.21 12.42 15.19
N ALA A 48 -0.35 11.37 14.58
CA ALA A 48 0.16 10.75 13.36
C ALA A 48 0.11 11.69 12.13
N PRO A 49 1.11 11.64 11.22
CA PRO A 49 1.13 12.45 10.00
C PRO A 49 -0.02 12.07 9.04
N PRO A 50 -0.51 13.04 8.23
CA PRO A 50 -1.64 12.83 7.32
C PRO A 50 -1.33 11.76 6.26
N PRO A 51 -2.36 11.07 5.74
CA PRO A 51 -2.17 9.95 4.81
C PRO A 51 -1.51 10.38 3.49
N PRO A 52 -0.56 9.60 2.93
CA PRO A 52 -0.10 9.78 1.56
C PRO A 52 -1.26 9.41 0.63
N ALA A 53 -1.72 10.42 -0.10
CA ALA A 53 -2.60 10.27 -1.24
C ALA A 53 -1.93 9.34 -2.26
N SER A 54 -2.49 8.15 -2.50
CA SER A 54 -2.29 7.47 -3.77
C SER A 54 -3.08 8.22 -4.83
N THR A 55 -2.36 8.94 -5.67
CA THR A 55 -2.69 9.18 -7.08
C THR A 55 -4.11 9.67 -7.38
N GLU A 56 -4.36 10.96 -7.15
CA GLU A 56 -5.14 11.80 -8.06
C GLU A 56 -4.19 12.90 -8.57
N GLY A 57 -4.12 13.04 -9.90
CA GLY A 57 -3.03 13.72 -10.58
C GLY A 57 -2.94 15.24 -10.32
N PRO A 58 -1.81 15.87 -10.68
CA PRO A 58 -1.65 17.32 -10.63
C PRO A 58 -2.72 17.99 -11.51
N LYS A 59 -3.73 18.58 -10.86
CA LYS A 59 -4.65 19.55 -11.48
C LYS A 59 -4.79 20.73 -10.54
N GLU A 60 -3.69 21.47 -10.35
CA GLU A 60 -3.79 22.84 -9.87
C GLU A 60 -2.89 23.74 -10.70
N LYS A 61 -3.48 24.85 -11.13
CA LYS A 61 -2.87 26.13 -11.50
C LYS A 61 -2.50 26.35 -12.96
N ILE A 62 -3.47 26.80 -13.77
CA ILE A 62 -3.31 28.03 -14.57
C ILE A 62 -4.68 28.72 -14.72
N GLU A 63 -5.08 29.52 -13.74
CA GLU A 63 -5.88 30.72 -14.00
C GLU A 63 -5.33 31.84 -13.10
N PRO A 64 -4.57 32.80 -13.66
CA PRO A 64 -4.40 34.10 -13.06
C PRO A 64 -5.33 35.10 -13.77
N LYS A 65 -6.23 35.70 -12.99
CA LYS A 65 -6.88 36.98 -13.35
C LYS A 65 -6.10 38.11 -12.71
#